data_AF-A0A1F8NRQ4-F1
#
_entry.id   AF-A0A1F8NRQ4-F1
#
_cell.length_a   1.000
_cell.length_b   1.000
_cell.length_c   1.000
_cell.angle_alpha   90.00
_cell.angle_beta   90.00
_cell.angle_gamma   90.00
#
_symmetry.space_group_name_H-M   'P 1'
#
loop_
_entity.id
_entity.type
_entity.pdbx_description
1 polymer ?
#
loop_
_entity_poly.entity_id
_entity_poly.type
_entity_poly.pdbx_seq_one_letter_code
_entity_poly.pdbx_strand_id
1 'polypeptide(L)'
;MRTRTATVGILILGLLATPVVATAQEPLSLEVTVQASCDAVSFGIVVEGGTPPYVISLDYGDGIVDVGGADDAFSHVYTAAGEYPWSLVLTDSAGAEMTTDGSIDLEFPSVTLTSEPFPPLLTLMDGEARAEFAAGVEGGTEPYTYAWDMDGDAMADAELAGPTASSLYTQAGDFWVAVQVTDAIGCTATETLEVVVIDPEEDQDACHPMALRIAEAVSGLFPTRAERIYTCEDILAIFDGEVFGFQVGFGRLWHAYQLTQKIDDLTWEQIRDWHLDGGGWGGLLQLDRFADLLETHSLLDLMELVASEEYTLGDIRTAVRSVTRYDADFDEVLARLESGASAGEIGQFYRLAQDLGADPATLDGYLGEGASLSDLRHAAGLADRLGTTWAAVMDARGDSNGWGDITQAYRLAGDGYSPEDILAIGVHEFRTQEREQDRAARETELNARAAERLAGQFEVEIAEGTALFNGDCVQSWGCVRDTLQNQSQGSSDRTQRSAAQIAAQYGYSLDEVLGVFNGTCAGSWSCVRTHFRNLSRSGGGGNNH
;
A
#
# COMPACT_ATOMS: atom_id res chain seq x y z
N MET A 1 -9.70 -124.71 -13.66
CA MET A 1 -8.53 -125.39 -13.07
C MET A 1 -7.46 -125.58 -14.13
N ARG A 2 -6.35 -124.84 -14.04
CA ARG A 2 -4.98 -125.41 -14.03
C ARG A 2 -3.97 -124.28 -13.86
N THR A 3 -3.33 -124.31 -12.71
CA THR A 3 -2.09 -123.65 -12.33
C THR A 3 -0.89 -124.32 -13.02
N ARG A 4 0.18 -123.54 -13.23
CA ARG A 4 1.63 -123.86 -13.06
C ARG A 4 2.42 -122.57 -13.37
N THR A 5 2.91 -121.85 -12.35
CA THR A 5 4.21 -121.95 -11.62
C THR A 5 5.35 -121.12 -12.22
N ALA A 6 5.98 -120.36 -11.31
CA ALA A 6 6.96 -119.30 -11.45
C ALA A 6 8.40 -119.73 -11.83
N THR A 7 9.19 -118.72 -12.25
CA THR A 7 10.62 -118.60 -11.92
C THR A 7 10.96 -117.13 -11.63
N VAL A 8 11.74 -116.91 -10.57
CA VAL A 8 12.18 -115.62 -10.01
C VAL A 8 13.46 -115.14 -10.71
N GLY A 9 13.56 -113.84 -10.97
CA GLY A 9 14.80 -113.14 -11.32
C GLY A 9 14.86 -111.79 -10.61
N ILE A 10 15.82 -111.65 -9.69
CA ILE A 10 16.16 -110.40 -9.01
C ILE A 10 16.94 -109.52 -9.99
N LEU A 11 16.52 -108.27 -10.18
CA LEU A 11 17.31 -107.24 -10.84
C LEU A 11 17.32 -105.97 -9.98
N ILE A 12 18.49 -105.65 -9.45
CA ILE A 12 18.81 -104.36 -8.83
C ILE A 12 18.86 -103.34 -9.97
N LEU A 13 17.89 -102.43 -10.03
CA LEU A 13 17.91 -101.31 -10.97
C LEU A 13 18.31 -100.04 -10.22
N GLY A 14 19.48 -99.52 -10.56
CA GLY A 14 20.04 -98.29 -10.00
C GLY A 14 19.14 -97.09 -10.27
N LEU A 15 19.03 -96.26 -9.24
CA LEU A 15 18.44 -94.94 -9.28
C LEU A 15 19.28 -94.06 -10.22
N LEU A 16 18.91 -94.01 -11.50
CA LEU A 16 19.40 -92.99 -12.42
C LEU A 16 18.57 -91.73 -12.18
N ALA A 17 19.12 -90.79 -11.43
CA ALA A 17 18.64 -89.41 -11.44
C ALA A 17 18.83 -88.89 -12.88
N THR A 18 17.74 -88.88 -13.65
CA THR A 18 17.69 -88.11 -14.89
C THR A 18 17.82 -86.64 -14.50
N PRO A 19 18.80 -85.90 -15.05
CA PRO A 19 18.82 -84.46 -14.84
C PRO A 19 17.50 -83.92 -15.39
N VAL A 20 16.78 -83.19 -14.54
CA VAL A 20 15.68 -82.32 -14.99
C VAL A 20 16.29 -81.41 -16.04
N VAL A 21 15.92 -81.62 -17.31
CA VAL A 21 16.16 -80.64 -18.34
C VAL A 21 15.25 -79.49 -17.97
N ALA A 22 15.80 -78.48 -17.30
CA ALA A 22 15.15 -77.20 -17.14
C ALA A 22 15.02 -76.62 -18.56
N THR A 23 13.86 -76.79 -19.18
CA THR A 23 13.48 -75.99 -20.34
C THR A 23 13.54 -74.54 -19.86
N ALA A 24 14.39 -73.73 -20.49
CA ALA A 24 14.36 -72.29 -20.26
C ALA A 24 12.98 -71.81 -20.69
N GLN A 25 12.09 -71.60 -19.72
CA GLN A 25 10.76 -71.07 -19.95
C GLN A 25 10.94 -69.70 -20.60
N GLU A 26 10.24 -69.46 -21.72
CA GLU A 26 10.23 -68.12 -22.30
C GLU A 26 9.70 -67.13 -21.26
N PRO A 27 10.39 -66.00 -21.03
CA PRO A 27 9.98 -65.04 -20.02
C PRO A 27 8.57 -64.56 -20.33
N LEU A 28 7.72 -64.46 -19.31
CA LEU A 28 6.38 -63.91 -19.41
C LEU A 28 6.46 -62.49 -20.00
N SER A 29 5.69 -62.21 -21.04
CA SER A 29 5.54 -60.89 -21.64
C SER A 29 4.05 -60.55 -21.82
N LEU A 30 3.77 -59.25 -21.81
CA LEU A 30 2.43 -58.68 -21.87
C LEU A 30 2.46 -57.46 -22.78
N GLU A 31 1.56 -57.42 -23.74
CA GLU A 31 1.27 -56.26 -24.57
C GLU A 31 -0.22 -55.90 -24.42
N VAL A 32 -0.51 -54.63 -24.17
CA VAL A 32 -1.88 -54.11 -24.01
C VAL A 32 -2.09 -53.00 -25.04
N THR A 33 -3.19 -53.09 -25.78
CA THR A 33 -3.67 -52.06 -26.70
C THR A 33 -5.02 -51.56 -26.22
N VAL A 34 -5.21 -50.25 -26.22
CA VAL A 34 -6.44 -49.61 -25.75
C VAL A 34 -7.09 -48.89 -26.93
N GLN A 35 -8.38 -49.11 -27.14
CA GLN A 35 -9.17 -48.44 -28.17
C GLN A 35 -10.40 -47.81 -27.53
N ALA A 36 -10.53 -46.49 -27.66
CA ALA A 36 -11.69 -45.74 -27.17
C ALA A 36 -12.61 -45.35 -28.33
N SER A 37 -13.91 -45.47 -28.10
CA SER A 37 -15.00 -45.04 -28.98
C SER A 37 -16.07 -44.39 -28.12
N CYS A 38 -16.01 -43.07 -27.99
CA CYS A 38 -16.81 -42.29 -27.06
C CYS A 38 -16.71 -42.79 -25.61
N ASP A 39 -17.82 -43.30 -25.06
CA ASP A 39 -17.95 -43.80 -23.71
C ASP A 39 -17.43 -45.24 -23.58
N ALA A 40 -17.31 -45.97 -24.70
CA ALA A 40 -16.88 -47.35 -24.70
C ALA A 40 -15.38 -47.50 -24.98
N VAL A 41 -14.67 -48.21 -24.10
CA VAL A 41 -13.25 -48.53 -24.26
C VAL A 41 -13.05 -50.04 -24.29
N SER A 42 -12.23 -50.53 -25.22
CA SER A 42 -11.84 -51.94 -25.30
C SER A 42 -10.34 -52.12 -25.11
N PHE A 43 -9.97 -53.23 -24.49
CA PHE A 43 -8.60 -53.62 -24.21
C PHE A 43 -8.24 -54.89 -24.98
N GLY A 44 -7.28 -54.77 -25.90
CA GLY A 44 -6.66 -55.89 -26.57
C GLY A 44 -5.42 -56.35 -25.79
N ILE A 45 -5.47 -57.54 -25.21
CA ILE A 45 -4.40 -58.08 -24.36
C ILE A 45 -3.74 -59.26 -25.06
N VAL A 46 -2.42 -59.22 -25.21
CA VAL A 46 -1.62 -60.29 -25.80
C VAL A 46 -0.58 -60.74 -24.77
N VAL A 47 -0.60 -62.04 -24.47
CA VAL A 47 0.30 -62.68 -23.49
C VAL A 47 1.18 -63.70 -24.21
N GLU A 48 2.49 -63.62 -24.04
CA GLU A 48 3.46 -64.62 -24.53
C GLU A 48 4.39 -65.10 -23.40
N GLY A 49 5.05 -66.25 -23.58
CA GLY A 49 5.90 -66.87 -22.55
C GLY A 49 5.12 -67.34 -21.31
N GLY A 50 5.79 -67.67 -20.22
CA GLY A 50 5.14 -68.08 -18.95
C GLY A 50 4.38 -69.42 -18.98
N THR A 51 3.75 -69.78 -17.86
CA THR A 51 3.07 -71.08 -17.67
C THR A 51 1.53 -70.92 -17.62
N PRO A 52 0.80 -71.25 -18.70
CA PRO A 52 -0.66 -71.16 -18.69
C PRO A 52 -1.30 -72.19 -17.72
N PRO A 53 -2.52 -71.96 -17.22
CA PRO A 53 -3.42 -70.85 -17.54
C PRO A 53 -3.00 -69.51 -16.93
N TYR A 54 -3.48 -68.42 -17.54
CA TYR A 54 -3.28 -67.05 -17.07
C TYR A 54 -4.54 -66.52 -16.40
N VAL A 55 -4.36 -65.67 -15.39
CA VAL A 55 -5.41 -64.88 -14.76
C VAL A 55 -5.06 -63.41 -14.94
N ILE A 56 -5.99 -62.66 -15.50
CA ILE A 56 -5.89 -61.21 -15.70
C ILE A 56 -6.90 -60.55 -14.76
N SER A 57 -6.46 -59.53 -14.04
CA SER A 57 -7.29 -58.61 -13.27
C SER A 57 -7.09 -57.22 -13.84
N LEU A 58 -8.13 -56.63 -14.43
CA LEU A 58 -8.11 -55.29 -15.03
C LEU A 58 -9.01 -54.36 -14.23
N ASP A 59 -8.42 -53.34 -13.62
CA ASP A 59 -9.10 -52.19 -13.02
C ASP A 59 -9.21 -51.08 -14.08
N TYR A 60 -10.43 -50.64 -14.35
CA TYR A 60 -10.73 -49.62 -15.37
C TYR A 60 -10.46 -48.19 -14.89
N GLY A 61 -10.07 -47.99 -13.62
CA GLY A 61 -9.72 -46.67 -13.08
C GLY A 61 -10.91 -45.89 -12.50
N ASP A 62 -12.13 -46.43 -12.58
CA ASP A 62 -13.35 -45.89 -11.96
C ASP A 62 -13.80 -46.72 -10.74
N GLY A 63 -12.95 -47.65 -10.29
CA GLY A 63 -13.21 -48.56 -9.18
C GLY A 63 -13.92 -49.85 -9.58
N ILE A 64 -14.18 -50.07 -10.87
CA ILE A 64 -14.68 -51.33 -11.42
C ILE A 64 -13.50 -52.20 -11.86
N VAL A 65 -13.53 -53.46 -11.44
CA VAL A 65 -12.48 -54.45 -11.73
C VAL A 65 -13.09 -55.70 -12.33
N ASP A 66 -12.58 -56.11 -13.49
CA ASP A 66 -12.92 -57.37 -14.14
C ASP A 66 -11.78 -58.38 -14.06
N VAL A 67 -12.13 -59.67 -13.94
CA VAL A 67 -11.17 -60.78 -13.85
C VAL A 67 -11.51 -61.84 -14.89
N GLY A 68 -10.53 -62.24 -15.71
CA GLY A 68 -10.69 -63.20 -16.80
C GLY A 68 -9.39 -63.92 -17.18
N GLY A 69 -9.47 -64.76 -18.22
CA GLY A 69 -8.32 -65.39 -18.86
C GLY A 69 -7.79 -64.58 -20.05
N ALA A 70 -6.67 -65.03 -20.63
CA ALA A 70 -6.01 -64.34 -21.75
C ALA A 70 -6.80 -64.33 -23.07
N ASP A 71 -7.82 -65.20 -23.22
CA ASP A 71 -8.68 -65.25 -24.41
C ASP A 71 -10.01 -64.50 -24.22
N ASP A 72 -10.25 -63.90 -23.04
CA ASP A 72 -11.47 -63.14 -22.74
C ASP A 72 -11.41 -61.72 -23.33
N ALA A 73 -12.56 -61.17 -23.69
CA ALA A 73 -12.67 -59.79 -24.18
C ALA A 73 -12.94 -58.84 -23.00
N PHE A 74 -12.14 -57.77 -22.92
CA PHE A 74 -12.26 -56.75 -21.88
C PHE A 74 -12.72 -55.43 -22.50
N SER A 75 -13.84 -54.90 -22.01
CA SER A 75 -14.37 -53.61 -22.45
C SER A 75 -15.20 -52.97 -21.35
N HIS A 76 -15.20 -51.64 -21.29
CA HIS A 76 -15.93 -50.89 -20.28
C HIS A 76 -16.60 -49.65 -20.88
N VAL A 77 -17.68 -49.19 -20.24
CA VAL A 77 -18.41 -47.98 -20.63
C VAL A 77 -18.37 -46.95 -19.50
N TYR A 78 -17.83 -45.77 -19.78
CA TYR A 78 -17.68 -44.67 -18.84
C TYR A 78 -18.81 -43.66 -18.99
N THR A 79 -19.52 -43.34 -17.91
CA THR A 79 -20.69 -42.45 -17.98
C THR A 79 -20.36 -40.96 -17.90
N ALA A 80 -19.09 -40.60 -17.68
CA ALA A 80 -18.66 -39.21 -17.53
C ALA A 80 -17.29 -39.00 -18.18
N ALA A 81 -17.07 -37.79 -18.68
CA ALA A 81 -15.75 -37.33 -19.10
C ALA A 81 -14.78 -37.32 -17.91
N GLY A 82 -13.50 -37.55 -18.18
CA GLY A 82 -12.45 -37.56 -17.16
C GLY A 82 -11.28 -38.46 -17.52
N GLU A 83 -10.25 -38.37 -16.67
CA GLU A 83 -9.06 -39.19 -16.75
C GLU A 83 -9.22 -40.44 -15.87
N TYR A 84 -9.07 -41.62 -16.49
CA TYR A 84 -9.24 -42.93 -15.86
C TYR A 84 -7.91 -43.70 -15.88
N PRO A 85 -7.19 -43.76 -14.75
CA PRO A 85 -5.95 -44.51 -14.65
C PRO A 85 -6.25 -46.00 -14.48
N TRP A 86 -6.10 -46.77 -15.55
CA TRP A 86 -6.35 -48.21 -15.53
C TRP A 86 -5.10 -48.97 -15.09
N SER A 87 -5.31 -50.14 -14.47
CA SER A 87 -4.20 -51.04 -14.09
C SER A 87 -4.55 -52.49 -14.36
N LEU A 88 -3.59 -53.25 -14.88
CA LEU A 88 -3.74 -54.66 -15.20
C LEU A 88 -2.68 -55.48 -14.47
N VAL A 89 -3.13 -56.55 -13.82
CA VAL A 89 -2.28 -57.56 -13.19
C VAL A 89 -2.48 -58.89 -13.92
N LEU A 90 -1.39 -59.43 -14.47
CA LEU A 90 -1.33 -60.74 -15.10
C LEU A 90 -0.59 -61.71 -14.18
N THR A 91 -1.20 -62.87 -13.89
CA THR A 91 -0.60 -63.95 -13.11
C THR A 91 -0.63 -65.24 -13.91
N ASP A 92 0.52 -65.90 -14.04
CA ASP A 92 0.59 -67.25 -14.61
C ASP A 92 0.39 -68.35 -13.54
N SER A 93 0.16 -69.59 -13.97
CA SER A 93 -0.11 -70.71 -13.04
C SER A 93 1.11 -71.14 -12.21
N ALA A 94 2.31 -70.70 -12.57
CA ALA A 94 3.53 -70.91 -11.79
C ALA A 94 3.75 -69.82 -10.74
N GLY A 95 2.88 -68.79 -10.71
CA GLY A 95 2.92 -67.68 -9.77
C GLY A 95 3.81 -66.52 -10.22
N ALA A 96 4.21 -66.46 -11.50
CA ALA A 96 4.86 -65.28 -12.05
C ALA A 96 3.81 -64.18 -12.27
N GLU A 97 4.14 -62.95 -11.87
CA GLU A 97 3.26 -61.79 -11.97
C GLU A 97 3.88 -60.70 -12.84
N MET A 98 3.06 -60.04 -13.64
CA MET A 98 3.40 -58.84 -14.38
C MET A 98 2.30 -57.80 -14.20
N THR A 99 2.70 -56.55 -14.04
CA THR A 99 1.78 -55.42 -13.91
C THR A 99 2.05 -54.41 -15.01
N THR A 100 0.99 -53.85 -15.58
CA THR A 100 1.06 -52.71 -16.48
C THR A 100 -0.10 -51.78 -16.20
N ASP A 101 0.09 -50.50 -16.47
CA ASP A 101 -0.89 -49.46 -16.23
C ASP A 101 -0.85 -48.44 -17.36
N GLY A 102 -1.87 -47.60 -17.38
CA GLY A 102 -1.97 -46.48 -18.31
C GLY A 102 -3.11 -45.56 -17.91
N SER A 103 -3.42 -44.61 -18.78
CA SER A 103 -4.51 -43.65 -18.56
C SER A 103 -5.37 -43.56 -19.81
N ILE A 104 -6.68 -43.46 -19.61
CA ILE A 104 -7.67 -43.15 -20.65
C ILE A 104 -8.19 -41.75 -20.33
N ASP A 105 -8.09 -40.84 -21.29
CA ASP A 105 -8.67 -39.51 -21.19
C ASP A 105 -9.92 -39.46 -22.07
N LEU A 106 -11.09 -39.28 -21.45
CA LEU A 106 -12.36 -39.16 -22.14
C LEU A 106 -12.84 -37.72 -22.09
N GLU A 107 -12.89 -37.09 -23.25
CA GLU A 107 -13.51 -35.78 -23.43
C GLU A 107 -14.85 -35.95 -24.15
N PHE A 108 -15.95 -35.58 -23.48
CA PHE A 108 -17.27 -35.55 -24.11
C PHE A 108 -17.57 -34.12 -24.58
N PRO A 109 -18.27 -33.94 -25.71
CA PRO A 109 -18.76 -32.63 -26.09
C PRO A 109 -19.76 -32.14 -25.03
N SER A 110 -19.70 -30.86 -24.73
CA SER A 110 -20.71 -30.12 -23.98
C SER A 110 -21.28 -29.06 -24.91
N VAL A 111 -22.59 -28.85 -24.83
CA VAL A 111 -23.30 -27.93 -25.71
C VAL A 111 -23.88 -26.80 -24.88
N THR A 112 -23.87 -25.60 -25.43
CA THR A 112 -24.62 -24.46 -24.91
C THR A 112 -25.52 -23.95 -26.02
N LEU A 113 -26.78 -23.66 -25.67
CA LEU A 113 -27.76 -23.18 -26.62
C LEU A 113 -28.13 -21.72 -26.30
N THR A 114 -28.04 -20.86 -27.30
CA THR A 114 -28.39 -19.43 -27.21
C THR A 114 -29.38 -19.07 -28.30
N SER A 115 -30.13 -17.99 -28.09
CA SER A 115 -31.11 -17.47 -29.03
C SER A 115 -31.02 -15.96 -29.20
N GLU A 116 -31.47 -15.45 -30.34
CA GLU A 116 -31.74 -14.03 -30.55
C GLU A 116 -33.19 -13.86 -31.03
N PRO A 117 -34.05 -13.17 -30.25
CA PRO A 117 -33.79 -12.55 -28.93
C PRO A 117 -33.57 -13.58 -27.79
N PHE A 118 -32.97 -13.14 -26.67
CA PHE A 118 -32.84 -13.91 -25.42
C PHE A 118 -33.44 -13.14 -24.22
N PRO A 119 -34.32 -13.75 -23.40
CA PRO A 119 -34.95 -15.06 -23.62
C PRO A 119 -35.78 -15.08 -24.91
N PRO A 120 -35.98 -16.23 -25.57
CA PRO A 120 -36.68 -16.33 -26.85
C PRO A 120 -38.20 -16.17 -26.68
N LEU A 121 -38.62 -14.94 -26.41
CA LEU A 121 -40.00 -14.48 -26.39
C LEU A 121 -40.25 -13.72 -27.70
N LEU A 122 -41.10 -14.28 -28.56
CA LEU A 122 -41.38 -13.79 -29.89
C LEU A 122 -42.82 -13.31 -30.01
N THR A 123 -43.04 -12.25 -30.78
CA THR A 123 -44.38 -11.71 -31.07
C THR A 123 -44.64 -11.89 -32.55
N LEU A 124 -45.78 -12.48 -32.92
CA LEU A 124 -46.22 -12.54 -34.31
C LEU A 124 -46.45 -11.12 -34.83
N MET A 125 -45.73 -10.74 -35.87
CA MET A 125 -45.96 -9.53 -36.66
C MET A 125 -46.43 -9.97 -38.03
N ASP A 126 -47.61 -9.52 -38.46
CA ASP A 126 -48.24 -9.99 -39.71
C ASP A 126 -48.40 -11.53 -39.79
N GLY A 127 -48.57 -12.19 -38.63
CA GLY A 127 -48.73 -13.65 -38.52
C GLY A 127 -47.44 -14.47 -38.50
N GLU A 128 -46.27 -13.83 -38.43
CA GLU A 128 -44.97 -14.50 -38.45
C GLU A 128 -44.02 -13.96 -37.38
N ALA A 129 -43.18 -14.82 -36.80
CA ALA A 129 -42.06 -14.43 -35.95
C ALA A 129 -40.83 -15.30 -36.20
N ARG A 130 -39.63 -14.73 -36.13
CA ARG A 130 -38.38 -15.45 -36.40
C ARG A 130 -37.43 -15.36 -35.21
N ALA A 131 -36.78 -16.48 -34.89
CA ALA A 131 -35.66 -16.53 -33.96
C ALA A 131 -34.43 -17.14 -34.63
N GLU A 132 -33.26 -16.68 -34.20
CA GLU A 132 -31.98 -17.26 -34.56
C GLU A 132 -31.40 -17.98 -33.34
N PHE A 133 -30.75 -19.12 -33.58
CA PHE A 133 -30.17 -19.97 -32.55
C PHE A 133 -28.71 -20.26 -32.87
N ALA A 134 -27.89 -20.36 -31.83
CA ALA A 134 -26.50 -20.75 -31.95
C ALA A 134 -26.15 -21.78 -30.88
N ALA A 135 -25.51 -22.85 -31.32
CA ALA A 135 -24.95 -23.91 -30.49
C ALA A 135 -23.45 -23.68 -30.32
N GLY A 136 -23.02 -23.44 -29.08
CA GLY A 136 -21.61 -23.46 -28.71
C GLY A 136 -21.21 -24.85 -28.24
N VAL A 137 -20.05 -25.35 -28.69
CA VAL A 137 -19.54 -26.67 -28.33
C VAL A 137 -18.17 -26.52 -27.65
N GLU A 138 -18.00 -27.15 -26.49
CA GLU A 138 -16.72 -27.28 -25.79
C GLU A 138 -16.42 -28.74 -25.47
N GLY A 139 -15.16 -29.18 -25.59
CA GLY A 139 -14.74 -30.57 -25.40
C GLY A 139 -15.14 -31.49 -26.55
N GLY A 140 -14.74 -32.76 -26.47
CA GLY A 140 -14.97 -33.75 -27.53
C GLY A 140 -13.99 -33.64 -28.70
N THR A 141 -14.16 -34.51 -29.70
CA THR A 141 -13.24 -34.59 -30.85
C THR A 141 -13.82 -33.96 -32.12
N GLU A 142 -13.18 -32.92 -32.65
CA GLU A 142 -13.56 -32.33 -33.94
C GLU A 142 -13.37 -33.29 -35.14
N PRO A 143 -14.18 -33.18 -36.23
CA PRO A 143 -15.28 -32.21 -36.44
C PRO A 143 -16.61 -32.62 -35.79
N TYR A 144 -17.45 -31.61 -35.49
CA TYR A 144 -18.80 -31.80 -34.97
C TYR A 144 -19.87 -31.85 -36.07
N THR A 145 -20.95 -32.56 -35.79
CA THR A 145 -22.18 -32.59 -36.59
C THR A 145 -23.36 -32.17 -35.72
N TYR A 146 -24.31 -31.44 -36.31
CA TYR A 146 -25.44 -30.82 -35.60
C TYR A 146 -26.76 -31.39 -36.14
N ALA A 147 -27.67 -31.72 -35.23
CA ALA A 147 -29.04 -32.10 -35.52
C ALA A 147 -29.97 -31.22 -34.69
N TRP A 148 -30.73 -30.36 -35.36
CA TRP A 148 -31.67 -29.42 -34.72
C TRP A 148 -33.09 -29.95 -34.77
N ASP A 149 -33.87 -29.71 -33.73
CA ASP A 149 -35.32 -29.90 -33.66
C ASP A 149 -35.91 -28.55 -33.25
N MET A 150 -36.65 -27.90 -34.15
CA MET A 150 -37.16 -26.54 -33.93
C MET A 150 -38.61 -26.47 -33.46
N ASP A 151 -39.38 -27.56 -33.58
CA ASP A 151 -40.80 -27.60 -33.26
C ASP A 151 -41.13 -28.53 -32.07
N GLY A 152 -40.14 -29.25 -31.56
CA GLY A 152 -40.24 -30.11 -30.38
C GLY A 152 -40.89 -31.46 -30.68
N ASP A 153 -40.89 -31.91 -31.93
CA ASP A 153 -41.46 -33.20 -32.33
C ASP A 153 -40.53 -34.41 -32.06
N ALA A 154 -39.34 -34.15 -31.51
CA ALA A 154 -38.26 -35.11 -31.27
C ALA A 154 -37.65 -35.70 -32.54
N MET A 155 -37.81 -35.04 -33.68
CA MET A 155 -37.18 -35.36 -34.96
C MET A 155 -36.26 -34.22 -35.41
N ALA A 156 -35.13 -34.60 -36.01
CA ALA A 156 -34.19 -33.62 -36.53
C ALA A 156 -34.67 -33.02 -37.86
N ASP A 157 -34.62 -31.70 -37.96
CA ASP A 157 -34.82 -30.90 -39.17
C ASP A 157 -33.64 -31.10 -40.14
N ALA A 158 -33.86 -31.91 -41.18
CA ALA A 158 -32.80 -32.37 -42.08
C ALA A 158 -32.05 -31.25 -42.83
N GLU A 159 -32.62 -30.04 -42.91
CA GLU A 159 -32.00 -28.88 -43.56
C GLU A 159 -31.06 -28.09 -42.64
N LEU A 160 -31.03 -28.39 -41.33
CA LEU A 160 -30.28 -27.68 -40.32
C LEU A 160 -29.10 -28.54 -39.82
N ALA A 161 -27.91 -28.31 -40.37
CA ALA A 161 -26.69 -29.10 -40.06
C ALA A 161 -25.49 -28.25 -39.59
N GLY A 162 -25.69 -26.95 -39.36
CA GLY A 162 -24.66 -26.02 -38.92
C GLY A 162 -24.71 -25.70 -37.42
N PRO A 163 -23.70 -24.97 -36.90
CA PRO A 163 -23.69 -24.49 -35.51
C PRO A 163 -24.73 -23.39 -35.23
N THR A 164 -25.35 -22.85 -36.28
CA THR A 164 -26.44 -21.89 -36.18
C THR A 164 -27.64 -22.39 -36.96
N ALA A 165 -28.82 -21.98 -36.52
CA ALA A 165 -30.08 -22.30 -37.16
C ALA A 165 -31.11 -21.19 -36.94
N SER A 166 -32.17 -21.16 -37.74
CA SER A 166 -33.25 -20.18 -37.60
C SER A 166 -34.58 -20.84 -37.83
N SER A 167 -35.59 -20.47 -37.03
CA SER A 167 -36.95 -20.98 -37.15
C SER A 167 -37.96 -19.86 -37.36
N LEU A 168 -39.00 -20.15 -38.14
CA LEU A 168 -40.15 -19.28 -38.39
C LEU A 168 -41.38 -19.87 -37.69
N TYR A 169 -41.94 -19.10 -36.78
CA TYR A 169 -43.15 -19.44 -36.05
C TYR A 169 -44.33 -18.69 -36.65
N THR A 170 -45.42 -19.42 -36.93
CA THR A 170 -46.65 -18.90 -37.55
C THR A 170 -47.86 -19.02 -36.63
N GLN A 171 -47.67 -19.54 -35.43
CA GLN A 171 -48.71 -19.76 -34.42
C GLN A 171 -48.15 -19.38 -33.06
N ALA A 172 -49.00 -18.77 -32.23
CA ALA A 172 -48.69 -18.54 -30.82
C ALA A 172 -48.67 -19.87 -30.04
N GLY A 173 -47.83 -19.95 -29.03
CA GLY A 173 -47.65 -21.15 -28.20
C GLY A 173 -46.22 -21.30 -27.68
N ASP A 174 -46.01 -22.36 -26.92
CA ASP A 174 -44.71 -22.74 -26.38
C ASP A 174 -44.09 -23.84 -27.27
N PHE A 175 -42.86 -23.61 -27.71
CA PHE A 175 -42.09 -24.53 -28.55
C PHE A 175 -40.80 -24.93 -27.83
N TRP A 176 -40.32 -26.14 -28.06
CA TRP A 176 -39.08 -26.63 -27.45
C TRP A 176 -38.05 -26.86 -28.54
N VAL A 177 -37.07 -25.96 -28.61
CA VAL A 177 -35.94 -26.11 -29.53
C VAL A 177 -34.91 -27.02 -28.89
N ALA A 178 -34.45 -28.04 -29.60
CA ALA A 178 -33.35 -28.90 -29.19
C ALA A 178 -32.22 -28.91 -30.22
N VAL A 179 -30.99 -29.04 -29.75
CA VAL A 179 -29.83 -29.33 -30.60
C VAL A 179 -29.06 -30.49 -30.04
N GLN A 180 -28.83 -31.50 -30.87
CA GLN A 180 -27.90 -32.59 -30.58
C GLN A 180 -26.63 -32.40 -31.40
N VAL A 181 -25.50 -32.38 -30.71
CA VAL A 181 -24.17 -32.31 -31.31
C VAL A 181 -23.51 -33.66 -31.17
N THR A 182 -22.98 -34.19 -32.28
CA THR A 182 -22.18 -35.42 -32.31
C THR A 182 -20.76 -35.12 -32.76
N ASP A 183 -19.77 -35.59 -32.02
CA ASP A 183 -18.34 -35.42 -32.32
C ASP A 183 -17.81 -36.52 -33.28
N ALA A 184 -16.53 -36.44 -33.65
CA ALA A 184 -15.91 -37.35 -34.62
C ALA A 184 -15.73 -38.80 -34.14
N ILE A 185 -15.75 -39.04 -32.83
CA ILE A 185 -15.65 -40.36 -32.21
C ILE A 185 -17.03 -40.93 -31.82
N GLY A 186 -18.10 -40.19 -32.11
CA GLY A 186 -19.49 -40.61 -31.94
C GLY A 186 -20.11 -40.20 -30.61
N CYS A 187 -19.46 -39.36 -29.80
CA CYS A 187 -20.06 -38.83 -28.59
C CYS A 187 -21.10 -37.76 -28.89
N THR A 188 -22.18 -37.80 -28.13
CA THR A 188 -23.33 -36.90 -28.32
C THR A 188 -23.64 -36.08 -27.09
N ALA A 189 -24.01 -34.82 -27.27
CA ALA A 189 -24.58 -33.97 -26.24
C ALA A 189 -25.80 -33.23 -26.77
N THR A 190 -26.80 -33.05 -25.92
CA THR A 190 -28.08 -32.43 -26.30
C THR A 190 -28.44 -31.33 -25.33
N GLU A 191 -28.86 -30.19 -25.86
CA GLU A 191 -29.40 -29.07 -25.10
C GLU A 191 -30.75 -28.63 -25.64
N THR A 192 -31.59 -28.10 -24.76
CA THR A 192 -32.97 -27.67 -25.07
C THR A 192 -33.25 -26.27 -24.58
N LEU A 193 -34.05 -25.51 -25.32
CA LEU A 193 -34.47 -24.16 -24.99
C LEU A 193 -35.96 -23.97 -25.32
N GLU A 194 -36.74 -23.50 -24.34
CA GLU A 194 -38.15 -23.13 -24.52
C GLU A 194 -38.26 -21.79 -25.25
N VAL A 195 -39.11 -21.73 -26.27
CA VAL A 195 -39.44 -20.55 -27.07
C VAL A 195 -40.92 -20.24 -26.90
N VAL A 196 -41.24 -19.02 -26.49
CA VAL A 196 -42.62 -18.58 -26.29
C VAL A 196 -43.01 -17.62 -27.40
N VAL A 197 -44.08 -17.94 -28.14
CA VAL A 197 -44.60 -17.12 -29.23
C VAL A 197 -45.98 -16.60 -28.86
N ILE A 198 -46.22 -15.30 -29.04
CA ILE A 198 -47.49 -14.65 -28.73
C ILE A 198 -48.09 -13.98 -29.97
N ASP A 199 -49.42 -13.94 -30.04
CA ASP A 199 -50.17 -13.20 -31.05
C ASP A 199 -50.82 -11.96 -30.41
N PRO A 200 -50.42 -10.73 -30.79
CA PRO A 200 -51.01 -9.50 -30.26
C PRO A 200 -52.34 -9.11 -30.96
N GLU A 201 -52.66 -9.66 -32.15
CA GLU A 201 -53.85 -9.29 -32.91
C GLU A 201 -55.10 -10.11 -32.54
N GLU A 202 -54.92 -11.34 -32.05
CA GLU A 202 -56.05 -12.17 -31.59
C GLU A 202 -56.75 -11.61 -30.34
N ASP A 203 -56.11 -10.66 -29.64
CA ASP A 203 -56.59 -10.20 -28.33
C ASP A 203 -56.30 -8.69 -28.17
N GLN A 204 -57.24 -7.85 -28.61
CA GLN A 204 -57.11 -6.37 -28.62
C GLN A 204 -57.09 -5.74 -27.21
N ASP A 205 -57.31 -6.56 -26.17
CA ASP A 205 -57.12 -6.24 -24.76
C ASP A 205 -55.88 -6.95 -24.16
N ALA A 206 -55.12 -7.72 -24.94
CA ALA A 206 -53.92 -8.40 -24.47
C ALA A 206 -52.76 -7.43 -24.34
N CYS A 207 -52.33 -7.29 -23.09
CA CYS A 207 -51.10 -6.64 -22.76
C CYS A 207 -49.90 -7.36 -23.37
N HIS A 208 -48.92 -6.60 -23.87
CA HIS A 208 -47.60 -7.15 -24.18
C HIS A 208 -47.06 -7.89 -22.93
N PRO A 209 -46.74 -9.19 -22.99
CA PRO A 209 -46.45 -10.00 -21.79
C PRO A 209 -45.28 -9.45 -20.96
N MET A 210 -44.29 -8.84 -21.61
CA MET A 210 -43.20 -8.17 -20.88
C MET A 210 -43.68 -6.90 -20.17
N ALA A 211 -44.56 -6.12 -20.80
CA ALA A 211 -45.13 -4.94 -20.18
C ALA A 211 -46.01 -5.34 -19.00
N LEU A 212 -46.79 -6.43 -19.13
CA LEU A 212 -47.58 -7.01 -18.05
C LEU A 212 -46.68 -7.44 -16.90
N ARG A 213 -45.63 -8.21 -17.22
CA ARG A 213 -44.67 -8.72 -16.23
C ARG A 213 -43.99 -7.60 -15.45
N ILE A 214 -43.55 -6.54 -16.14
CA ILE A 214 -42.96 -5.37 -15.49
C ILE A 214 -44.02 -4.65 -14.65
N ALA A 215 -45.22 -4.44 -15.19
CA ALA A 215 -46.31 -3.76 -14.50
C ALA A 215 -46.69 -4.48 -13.18
N GLU A 216 -46.85 -5.80 -13.21
CA GLU A 216 -47.11 -6.62 -12.03
C GLU A 216 -45.95 -6.58 -11.04
N ALA A 217 -44.72 -6.72 -11.53
CA ALA A 217 -43.52 -6.72 -10.70
C ALA A 217 -43.32 -5.39 -9.97
N VAL A 218 -43.41 -4.26 -10.68
CA VAL A 218 -43.28 -2.90 -10.11
C VAL A 218 -44.47 -2.60 -9.19
N SER A 219 -45.69 -3.00 -9.55
CA SER A 219 -46.86 -2.86 -8.68
C SER A 219 -46.70 -3.63 -7.37
N GLY A 220 -45.97 -4.75 -7.38
CA GLY A 220 -45.60 -5.50 -6.17
C GLY A 220 -44.66 -4.75 -5.23
N LEU A 221 -43.97 -3.70 -5.68
CA LEU A 221 -43.07 -2.87 -4.86
C LEU A 221 -43.80 -1.75 -4.12
N PHE A 222 -45.03 -1.41 -4.56
CA PHE A 222 -45.84 -0.36 -3.93
C PHE A 222 -46.32 -0.78 -2.53
N PRO A 223 -46.34 0.13 -1.53
CA PRO A 223 -45.98 1.55 -1.59
C PRO A 223 -44.53 1.86 -1.20
N THR A 224 -43.72 0.84 -0.97
CA THR A 224 -42.39 1.01 -0.33
C THR A 224 -41.28 1.36 -1.31
N ARG A 225 -41.30 0.78 -2.50
CA ARG A 225 -40.24 0.89 -3.53
C ARG A 225 -40.79 1.19 -4.92
N ALA A 226 -42.05 1.59 -5.00
CA ALA A 226 -42.67 2.21 -6.15
C ALA A 226 -43.63 3.29 -5.66
N GLU A 227 -43.68 4.41 -6.37
CA GLU A 227 -44.52 5.57 -6.02
C GLU A 227 -45.99 5.34 -6.36
N ARG A 228 -46.25 4.44 -7.33
CA ARG A 228 -47.59 4.07 -7.76
C ARG A 228 -47.67 2.63 -8.25
N ILE A 229 -48.90 2.16 -8.43
CA ILE A 229 -49.21 0.92 -9.14
C ILE A 229 -49.12 1.21 -10.65
N TYR A 230 -48.52 0.29 -11.40
CA TYR A 230 -48.34 0.37 -12.84
C TYR A 230 -49.26 -0.61 -13.55
N THR A 231 -49.94 -0.13 -14.57
CA THR A 231 -50.68 -0.96 -15.51
C THR A 231 -49.79 -1.34 -16.70
N CYS A 232 -50.26 -2.29 -17.50
CA CYS A 232 -49.63 -2.59 -18.77
C CYS A 232 -49.46 -1.36 -19.66
N GLU A 233 -50.53 -0.56 -19.78
CA GLU A 233 -50.57 0.65 -20.59
C GLU A 233 -49.54 1.67 -20.10
N ASP A 234 -49.37 1.80 -18.78
CA ASP A 234 -48.31 2.65 -18.21
C ASP A 234 -46.91 2.23 -18.66
N ILE A 235 -46.62 0.92 -18.61
CA ILE A 235 -45.29 0.42 -19.01
C ILE A 235 -45.08 0.54 -20.52
N LEU A 236 -46.13 0.30 -21.31
CA LEU A 236 -46.08 0.45 -22.76
C LEU A 236 -45.87 1.91 -23.16
N ALA A 237 -46.56 2.86 -22.52
CA ALA A 237 -46.38 4.29 -22.75
C ALA A 237 -44.95 4.77 -22.43
N ILE A 238 -44.29 4.15 -21.43
CA ILE A 238 -42.86 4.40 -21.15
C ILE A 238 -41.97 3.81 -22.25
N PHE A 239 -42.29 2.61 -22.72
CA PHE A 239 -41.55 1.94 -23.80
C PHE A 239 -41.63 2.72 -25.11
N ASP A 240 -42.82 3.19 -25.48
CA ASP A 240 -43.05 3.97 -26.71
C ASP A 240 -42.52 5.41 -26.61
N GLY A 241 -42.10 5.81 -25.41
CA GLY A 241 -41.59 7.15 -25.13
C GLY A 241 -42.68 8.22 -25.07
N GLU A 242 -43.95 7.83 -24.97
CA GLU A 242 -45.07 8.77 -24.83
C GLU A 242 -44.96 9.62 -23.55
N VAL A 243 -44.39 9.03 -22.50
CA VAL A 243 -44.24 9.67 -21.19
C VAL A 243 -42.99 10.55 -21.10
N PHE A 244 -41.86 10.09 -21.66
CA PHE A 244 -40.54 10.68 -21.44
C PHE A 244 -39.88 11.25 -22.70
N GLY A 245 -40.47 11.09 -23.87
CA GLY A 245 -39.90 11.53 -25.16
C GLY A 245 -38.79 10.62 -25.70
N PHE A 246 -38.43 9.55 -24.99
CA PHE A 246 -37.41 8.58 -25.38
C PHE A 246 -37.94 7.16 -25.22
N GLN A 247 -37.69 6.30 -26.21
CA GLN A 247 -38.06 4.89 -26.14
C GLN A 247 -37.12 4.12 -25.22
N VAL A 248 -37.66 3.55 -24.14
CA VAL A 248 -36.90 2.71 -23.21
C VAL A 248 -37.28 1.25 -23.42
N GLY A 249 -36.37 0.48 -24.02
CA GLY A 249 -36.60 -0.94 -24.27
C GLY A 249 -36.95 -1.72 -22.99
N PHE A 250 -37.84 -2.71 -23.09
CA PHE A 250 -38.29 -3.49 -21.94
C PHE A 250 -37.17 -4.12 -21.10
N GLY A 251 -36.06 -4.51 -21.74
CA GLY A 251 -34.88 -5.03 -21.02
C GLY A 251 -34.30 -4.02 -20.03
N ARG A 252 -34.29 -2.72 -20.36
CA ARG A 252 -33.82 -1.65 -19.46
C ARG A 252 -34.80 -1.41 -18.31
N LEU A 253 -36.11 -1.43 -18.58
CA LEU A 253 -37.15 -1.31 -17.54
C LEU A 253 -37.13 -2.49 -16.57
N TRP A 254 -36.96 -3.71 -17.10
CA TRP A 254 -36.79 -4.91 -16.29
C TRP A 254 -35.50 -4.86 -15.45
N HIS A 255 -34.41 -4.36 -16.03
CA HIS A 255 -33.17 -4.18 -15.28
C HIS A 255 -33.31 -3.16 -14.14
N ALA A 256 -34.00 -2.03 -14.37
CA ALA A 256 -34.33 -1.08 -13.32
C ALA A 256 -35.12 -1.75 -12.19
N TYR A 257 -36.13 -2.56 -12.52
CA TYR A 257 -36.83 -3.39 -11.54
C TYR A 257 -35.89 -4.33 -10.78
N GLN A 258 -35.00 -5.07 -11.46
CA GLN A 258 -34.05 -5.96 -10.80
C GLN A 258 -33.11 -5.23 -9.83
N LEU A 259 -32.74 -3.98 -10.12
CA LEU A 259 -31.91 -3.17 -9.22
C LEU A 259 -32.65 -2.76 -7.95
N THR A 260 -33.98 -2.56 -7.98
CA THR A 260 -34.76 -2.31 -6.75
C THR A 260 -34.68 -3.45 -5.74
N GLN A 261 -34.36 -4.67 -6.18
CA GLN A 261 -34.19 -5.84 -5.32
C GLN A 261 -32.79 -5.93 -4.70
N LYS A 262 -31.85 -5.13 -5.20
CA LYS A 262 -30.45 -5.10 -4.75
C LYS A 262 -30.14 -3.85 -3.94
N ILE A 263 -30.75 -2.74 -4.33
CA ILE A 263 -30.61 -1.43 -3.73
C ILE A 263 -31.93 -1.14 -3.01
N ASP A 264 -31.95 -1.37 -1.70
CA ASP A 264 -33.18 -1.25 -0.91
C ASP A 264 -33.59 0.21 -0.67
N ASP A 265 -32.66 1.15 -0.84
CA ASP A 265 -32.84 2.58 -0.55
C ASP A 265 -33.49 3.39 -1.69
N LEU A 266 -33.68 2.79 -2.87
CA LEU A 266 -34.22 3.48 -4.04
C LEU A 266 -35.56 2.91 -4.49
N THR A 267 -36.41 3.81 -4.99
CA THR A 267 -37.63 3.44 -5.70
C THR A 267 -37.33 3.04 -7.14
N TRP A 268 -38.27 2.30 -7.75
CA TRP A 268 -38.22 1.97 -9.17
C TRP A 268 -38.12 3.22 -10.05
N GLU A 269 -38.85 4.27 -9.71
CA GLU A 269 -38.84 5.55 -10.40
C GLU A 269 -37.46 6.22 -10.34
N GLN A 270 -36.85 6.29 -9.15
CA GLN A 270 -35.52 6.88 -8.98
C GLN A 270 -34.44 6.13 -9.79
N ILE A 271 -34.50 4.80 -9.84
CA ILE A 271 -33.56 3.98 -10.63
C ILE A 271 -33.79 4.18 -12.13
N ARG A 272 -35.05 4.23 -12.57
CA ARG A 272 -35.41 4.47 -13.98
C ARG A 272 -34.95 5.86 -14.42
N ASP A 273 -35.24 6.88 -13.62
CA ASP A 273 -35.00 8.28 -13.95
C ASP A 273 -33.50 8.57 -13.98
N TRP A 274 -32.72 8.02 -13.04
CA TRP A 274 -31.25 8.03 -13.11
C TRP A 274 -30.72 7.59 -14.48
N HIS A 275 -31.31 6.54 -15.06
CA HIS A 275 -30.87 6.05 -16.35
C HIS A 275 -31.32 6.93 -17.52
N LEU A 276 -32.54 7.46 -17.45
CA LEU A 276 -33.08 8.38 -18.44
C LEU A 276 -32.28 9.68 -18.51
N ASP A 277 -31.75 10.14 -17.37
CA ASP A 277 -30.91 11.33 -17.25
C ASP A 277 -29.45 11.06 -17.69
N GLY A 278 -29.16 9.91 -18.29
CA GLY A 278 -27.85 9.54 -18.83
C GLY A 278 -26.94 8.80 -17.83
N GLY A 279 -27.43 8.53 -16.62
CA GLY A 279 -26.75 7.74 -15.61
C GLY A 279 -26.54 6.28 -16.04
N GLY A 280 -25.34 5.76 -15.80
CA GLY A 280 -25.02 4.35 -16.05
C GLY A 280 -25.42 3.44 -14.89
N TRP A 281 -25.87 2.21 -15.19
CA TRP A 281 -26.19 1.18 -14.18
C TRP A 281 -24.99 0.84 -13.28
N GLY A 282 -23.80 0.72 -13.88
CA GLY A 282 -22.57 0.44 -13.14
C GLY A 282 -22.09 1.63 -12.30
N GLY A 283 -22.51 2.86 -12.64
CA GLY A 283 -22.29 4.05 -11.81
C GLY A 283 -23.16 4.01 -10.56
N LEU A 284 -24.45 3.68 -10.71
CA LEU A 284 -25.38 3.56 -9.60
C LEU A 284 -24.92 2.53 -8.55
N LEU A 285 -24.52 1.33 -8.99
CA LEU A 285 -23.96 0.29 -8.12
C LEU A 285 -22.60 0.67 -7.48
N GLN A 286 -21.89 1.66 -8.02
CA GLN A 286 -20.72 2.23 -7.36
C GLN A 286 -21.11 3.22 -6.28
N LEU A 287 -22.06 4.11 -6.56
CA LEU A 287 -22.58 5.06 -5.59
C LEU A 287 -23.21 4.36 -4.40
N ASP A 288 -23.96 3.28 -4.63
CA ASP A 288 -24.57 2.44 -3.58
C ASP A 288 -23.51 1.94 -2.58
N ARG A 289 -22.45 1.29 -3.10
CA ARG A 289 -21.31 0.84 -2.28
C ARG A 289 -20.52 1.98 -1.63
N PHE A 290 -20.60 3.19 -2.18
CA PHE A 290 -19.94 4.35 -1.59
C PHE A 290 -20.77 4.92 -0.44
N ALA A 291 -22.10 4.97 -0.58
CA ALA A 291 -23.01 5.37 0.48
C ALA A 291 -22.84 4.48 1.72
N ASP A 292 -22.69 3.16 1.55
CA ASP A 292 -22.40 2.23 2.65
C ASP A 292 -21.11 2.55 3.45
N LEU A 293 -20.17 3.28 2.84
CA LEU A 293 -18.90 3.67 3.46
C LEU A 293 -18.95 5.07 4.08
N LEU A 294 -20.02 5.82 3.86
CA LEU A 294 -20.20 7.19 4.35
C LEU A 294 -21.24 7.19 5.46
N GLU A 295 -20.91 7.83 6.59
CA GLU A 295 -21.84 7.94 7.71
C GLU A 295 -22.89 9.04 7.49
N THR A 296 -22.57 10.04 6.66
CA THR A 296 -23.32 11.30 6.54
C THR A 296 -24.07 11.48 5.23
N HIS A 297 -23.76 10.68 4.20
CA HIS A 297 -24.31 10.84 2.86
C HIS A 297 -24.98 9.55 2.40
N SER A 298 -26.26 9.64 2.09
CA SER A 298 -27.05 8.56 1.53
C SER A 298 -26.75 8.36 0.04
N LEU A 299 -27.22 7.24 -0.52
CA LEU A 299 -27.16 7.00 -1.96
C LEU A 299 -27.84 8.11 -2.77
N LEU A 300 -28.97 8.64 -2.29
CA LEU A 300 -29.68 9.74 -2.94
C LEU A 300 -28.84 11.01 -2.99
N ASP A 301 -28.15 11.35 -1.89
CA ASP A 301 -27.26 12.53 -1.85
C ASP A 301 -26.14 12.38 -2.88
N LEU A 302 -25.53 11.18 -2.97
CA LEU A 302 -24.47 10.92 -3.95
C LEU A 302 -24.97 10.95 -5.40
N MET A 303 -26.19 10.47 -5.66
CA MET A 303 -26.81 10.57 -6.97
C MET A 303 -27.06 12.02 -7.37
N GLU A 304 -27.55 12.85 -6.45
CA GLU A 304 -27.78 14.28 -6.69
C GLU A 304 -26.48 15.02 -7.01
N LEU A 305 -25.39 14.72 -6.29
CA LEU A 305 -24.06 15.28 -6.58
C LEU A 305 -23.60 14.98 -8.00
N VAL A 306 -23.78 13.75 -8.50
CA VAL A 306 -23.41 13.42 -9.90
C VAL A 306 -24.39 14.03 -10.90
N ALA A 307 -25.69 14.02 -10.59
CA ALA A 307 -26.73 14.56 -11.47
C ALA A 307 -26.62 16.07 -11.66
N SER A 308 -26.05 16.79 -10.68
CA SER A 308 -25.75 18.23 -10.78
C SER A 308 -24.69 18.57 -11.84
N GLU A 309 -23.95 17.57 -12.33
CA GLU A 309 -22.74 17.70 -13.17
C GLU A 309 -21.59 18.48 -12.51
N GLU A 310 -21.73 18.89 -11.25
CA GLU A 310 -20.69 19.57 -10.47
C GLU A 310 -19.55 18.61 -10.13
N TYR A 311 -19.90 17.35 -9.83
CA TYR A 311 -18.95 16.31 -9.47
C TYR A 311 -19.07 15.10 -10.38
N THR A 312 -17.93 14.54 -10.78
CA THR A 312 -17.91 13.27 -11.49
C THR A 312 -17.93 12.09 -10.53
N LEU A 313 -18.29 10.90 -11.02
CA LEU A 313 -18.13 9.65 -10.26
C LEU A 313 -16.67 9.41 -9.83
N GLY A 314 -15.70 9.97 -10.55
CA GLY A 314 -14.28 9.94 -10.19
C GLY A 314 -13.95 10.80 -8.97
N ASP A 315 -14.64 11.93 -8.82
CA ASP A 315 -14.49 12.85 -7.70
C ASP A 315 -15.07 12.25 -6.43
N ILE A 316 -16.29 11.70 -6.50
CA ILE A 316 -16.90 10.96 -5.39
C ILE A 316 -16.01 9.80 -4.95
N ARG A 317 -15.49 9.01 -5.89
CA ARG A 317 -14.55 7.92 -5.57
C ARG A 317 -13.30 8.43 -4.85
N THR A 318 -12.80 9.60 -5.24
CA THR A 318 -11.63 10.22 -4.61
C THR A 318 -11.95 10.67 -3.19
N ALA A 319 -13.12 11.29 -2.97
CA ALA A 319 -13.59 11.70 -1.66
C ALA A 319 -13.80 10.50 -0.72
N VAL A 320 -14.52 9.46 -1.14
CA VAL A 320 -14.71 8.22 -0.36
C VAL A 320 -13.39 7.56 0.03
N ARG A 321 -12.40 7.55 -0.87
CA ARG A 321 -11.06 7.02 -0.57
C ARG A 321 -10.33 7.85 0.48
N SER A 322 -10.56 9.16 0.51
CA SER A 322 -9.96 10.03 1.53
C SER A 322 -10.61 9.81 2.88
N VAL A 323 -11.94 9.71 2.93
CA VAL A 323 -12.71 9.36 4.15
C VAL A 323 -12.22 8.04 4.71
N THR A 324 -12.29 6.96 3.92
CA THR A 324 -11.97 5.60 4.39
C THR A 324 -10.50 5.39 4.76
N ARG A 325 -9.56 6.13 4.16
CA ARG A 325 -8.13 5.94 4.39
C ARG A 325 -7.55 6.88 5.43
N TYR A 326 -8.06 8.11 5.51
CA TYR A 326 -7.47 9.18 6.32
C TYR A 326 -8.45 9.78 7.31
N ASP A 327 -9.68 9.24 7.42
CA ASP A 327 -10.75 9.79 8.28
C ASP A 327 -11.06 11.26 7.92
N ALA A 328 -10.98 11.58 6.63
CA ALA A 328 -11.25 12.91 6.09
C ALA A 328 -12.76 13.20 6.07
N ASP A 329 -13.13 14.47 6.19
CA ASP A 329 -14.49 14.93 5.94
C ASP A 329 -14.81 14.87 4.44
N PHE A 330 -15.94 14.25 4.08
CA PHE A 330 -16.30 14.01 2.69
C PHE A 330 -16.53 15.31 1.91
N ASP A 331 -17.27 16.25 2.48
CA ASP A 331 -17.63 17.52 1.84
C ASP A 331 -16.41 18.43 1.69
N GLU A 332 -15.52 18.42 2.68
CA GLU A 332 -14.25 19.15 2.60
C GLU A 332 -13.37 18.65 1.44
N VAL A 333 -13.34 17.33 1.22
CA VAL A 333 -12.60 16.75 0.08
C VAL A 333 -13.21 17.17 -1.25
N LEU A 334 -14.55 17.19 -1.36
CA LEU A 334 -15.24 17.66 -2.56
C LEU A 334 -14.96 19.14 -2.83
N ALA A 335 -15.03 20.01 -1.82
CA ALA A 335 -14.71 21.44 -1.96
C ALA A 335 -13.27 21.67 -2.45
N ARG A 336 -12.32 20.82 -2.06
CA ARG A 336 -10.94 20.85 -2.56
C ARG A 336 -10.85 20.46 -4.04
N LEU A 337 -11.60 19.43 -4.47
CA LEU A 337 -11.70 19.02 -5.87
C LEU A 337 -12.31 20.14 -6.73
N GLU A 338 -13.38 20.78 -6.24
CA GLU A 338 -14.02 21.92 -6.88
C GLU A 338 -13.05 23.11 -7.03
N SER A 339 -12.20 23.33 -6.03
CA SER A 339 -11.12 24.32 -6.06
C SER A 339 -9.97 23.97 -7.02
N GLY A 340 -10.05 22.84 -7.72
CA GLY A 340 -9.10 22.39 -8.74
C GLY A 340 -7.97 21.51 -8.22
N ALA A 341 -8.02 21.05 -6.97
CA ALA A 341 -7.03 20.11 -6.46
C ALA A 341 -7.15 18.76 -7.17
N SER A 342 -6.02 18.16 -7.55
CA SER A 342 -6.02 16.81 -8.08
C SER A 342 -6.17 15.75 -6.99
N ALA A 343 -6.67 14.56 -7.34
CA ALA A 343 -6.72 13.42 -6.43
C ALA A 343 -5.35 13.08 -5.79
N GLY A 344 -4.26 13.33 -6.50
CA GLY A 344 -2.90 13.14 -5.99
C GLY A 344 -2.51 14.17 -4.92
N GLU A 345 -2.94 15.43 -5.08
CA GLU A 345 -2.70 16.50 -4.12
C GLU A 345 -3.51 16.29 -2.84
N ILE A 346 -4.78 15.89 -2.96
CA ILE A 346 -5.65 15.53 -1.83
C ILE A 346 -5.02 14.39 -1.03
N GLY A 347 -4.59 13.32 -1.70
CA GLY A 347 -3.96 12.19 -1.03
C GLY A 347 -2.62 12.53 -0.36
N GLN A 348 -1.89 13.54 -0.86
CA GLN A 348 -0.67 14.04 -0.22
C GLN A 348 -0.97 14.93 0.98
N PHE A 349 -2.03 15.73 0.91
CA PHE A 349 -2.47 16.61 1.98
C PHE A 349 -2.93 15.79 3.20
N TYR A 350 -3.91 14.89 3.03
CA TYR A 350 -4.46 14.15 4.17
C TYR A 350 -3.48 13.16 4.78
N ARG A 351 -2.59 12.57 3.96
CA ARG A 351 -1.47 11.77 4.48
C ARG A 351 -0.55 12.61 5.36
N LEU A 352 -0.22 13.83 4.92
CA LEU A 352 0.62 14.71 5.72
C LEU A 352 -0.09 15.10 7.03
N ALA A 353 -1.38 15.45 6.98
CA ALA A 353 -2.18 15.76 8.17
C ALA A 353 -2.10 14.61 9.19
N GLN A 354 -2.32 13.37 8.73
CA GLN A 354 -2.22 12.15 9.54
C GLN A 354 -0.80 11.92 10.09
N ASP A 355 0.24 12.05 9.25
CA ASP A 355 1.64 11.89 9.66
C ASP A 355 2.04 12.91 10.74
N LEU A 356 1.48 14.13 10.67
CA LEU A 356 1.71 15.20 11.63
C LEU A 356 0.82 15.12 12.87
N GLY A 357 -0.19 14.24 12.89
CA GLY A 357 -1.23 14.20 13.92
C GLY A 357 -1.99 15.52 14.02
N ALA A 358 -2.20 16.18 12.88
CA ALA A 358 -2.74 17.53 12.79
C ALA A 358 -4.11 17.53 12.10
N ASP A 359 -5.00 18.38 12.59
CA ASP A 359 -6.30 18.62 11.97
C ASP A 359 -6.13 19.29 10.58
N PRO A 360 -6.80 18.82 9.51
CA PRO A 360 -6.80 19.44 8.19
C PRO A 360 -6.91 20.98 8.19
N ALA A 361 -7.81 21.53 9.00
CA ALA A 361 -7.99 22.99 9.09
C ALA A 361 -6.73 23.72 9.60
N THR A 362 -5.92 23.06 10.45
CA THR A 362 -4.64 23.63 10.91
C THR A 362 -3.64 23.71 9.76
N LEU A 363 -3.57 22.69 8.92
CA LEU A 363 -2.71 22.71 7.73
C LEU A 363 -3.16 23.79 6.75
N ASP A 364 -4.47 23.91 6.52
CA ASP A 364 -5.02 24.93 5.63
C ASP A 364 -4.69 26.36 6.11
N GLY A 365 -4.62 26.58 7.43
CA GLY A 365 -4.14 27.84 7.99
C GLY A 365 -2.73 28.20 7.50
N TYR A 366 -1.77 27.28 7.64
CA TYR A 366 -0.40 27.49 7.15
C TYR A 366 -0.33 27.61 5.62
N LEU A 367 -1.10 26.81 4.88
CA LEU A 367 -1.15 26.92 3.42
C LEU A 367 -1.73 28.27 2.97
N GLY A 368 -2.75 28.78 3.66
CA GLY A 368 -3.35 30.09 3.44
C GLY A 368 -2.40 31.26 3.73
N GLU A 369 -1.45 31.07 4.65
CA GLU A 369 -0.35 32.00 4.91
C GLU A 369 0.82 31.87 3.90
N GLY A 370 0.71 30.97 2.93
CA GLY A 370 1.67 30.81 1.84
C GLY A 370 2.70 29.70 2.02
N ALA A 371 2.59 28.89 3.09
CA ALA A 371 3.40 27.69 3.21
C ALA A 371 3.04 26.66 2.13
N SER A 372 4.00 25.83 1.73
CA SER A 372 3.74 24.65 0.90
C SER A 372 3.68 23.37 1.72
N LEU A 373 3.07 22.30 1.18
CA LEU A 373 3.16 20.95 1.76
C LEU A 373 4.61 20.47 1.92
N SER A 374 5.53 20.97 1.09
CA SER A 374 6.96 20.68 1.24
C SER A 374 7.56 21.38 2.45
N ASP A 375 7.15 22.60 2.75
CA ASP A 375 7.61 23.35 3.93
C ASP A 375 7.15 22.67 5.21
N LEU A 376 5.88 22.24 5.27
CA LEU A 376 5.33 21.50 6.41
C LEU A 376 6.06 20.18 6.67
N ARG A 377 6.36 19.40 5.62
CA ARG A 377 7.19 18.17 5.74
C ARG A 377 8.60 18.47 6.23
N HIS A 378 9.20 19.56 5.75
CA HIS A 378 10.52 19.96 6.18
C HIS A 378 10.53 20.39 7.64
N ALA A 379 9.52 21.15 8.07
CA ALA A 379 9.34 21.57 9.45
C ALA A 379 9.22 20.37 10.39
N ALA A 380 8.42 19.36 10.03
CA ALA A 380 8.30 18.14 10.81
C ALA A 380 9.62 17.37 10.96
N GLY A 381 10.33 17.15 9.84
CA GLY A 381 11.63 16.48 9.87
C GLY A 381 12.72 17.28 10.61
N LEU A 382 12.55 18.60 10.73
CA LEU A 382 13.42 19.44 11.55
C LEU A 382 13.00 19.40 13.03
N ALA A 383 11.71 19.41 13.32
CA ALA A 383 11.14 19.35 14.66
C ALA A 383 11.57 18.08 15.41
N ASP A 384 11.54 16.93 14.74
CA ASP A 384 12.03 15.65 15.30
C ASP A 384 13.50 15.72 15.75
N ARG A 385 14.35 16.44 14.99
CA ARG A 385 15.77 16.59 15.32
C ARG A 385 16.02 17.59 16.43
N LEU A 386 15.16 18.59 16.55
CA LEU A 386 15.26 19.65 17.53
C LEU A 386 14.52 19.32 18.84
N GLY A 387 13.71 18.26 18.87
CA GLY A 387 12.90 17.88 20.03
C GLY A 387 11.76 18.87 20.30
N THR A 388 11.16 19.42 19.24
CA THR A 388 10.06 20.41 19.31
C THR A 388 8.88 19.95 18.46
N THR A 389 7.82 20.75 18.35
CA THR A 389 6.69 20.49 17.46
C THR A 389 6.92 21.07 16.07
N TRP A 390 6.34 20.44 15.05
CA TRP A 390 6.38 20.96 13.68
C TRP A 390 5.73 22.34 13.57
N ALA A 391 4.66 22.58 14.34
CA ALA A 391 3.98 23.88 14.42
C ALA A 391 4.92 24.96 14.96
N ALA A 392 5.65 24.71 16.05
CA ALA A 392 6.62 25.67 16.58
C ALA A 392 7.77 25.98 15.58
N VAL A 393 8.14 25.01 14.75
CA VAL A 393 9.12 25.22 13.66
C VAL A 393 8.52 26.06 12.53
N MET A 394 7.24 25.86 12.18
CA MET A 394 6.53 26.67 11.20
C MET A 394 6.28 28.09 11.70
N ASP A 395 5.92 28.27 12.96
CA ASP A 395 5.75 29.60 13.55
C ASP A 395 7.09 30.35 13.59
N ALA A 396 8.19 29.65 13.93
CA ALA A 396 9.54 30.19 13.88
C ALA A 396 10.01 30.53 12.45
N ARG A 397 9.46 29.86 11.43
CA ARG A 397 9.74 30.16 10.03
C ARG A 397 9.21 31.55 9.67
N GLY A 398 7.96 31.83 10.03
CA GLY A 398 7.27 33.06 9.65
C GLY A 398 7.49 33.42 8.18
N ASP A 399 7.57 34.72 7.87
CA ASP A 399 7.77 35.20 6.49
C ASP A 399 9.24 35.22 6.05
N SER A 400 10.19 35.23 6.99
CA SER A 400 11.54 35.74 6.71
C SER A 400 12.70 34.89 7.24
N ASN A 401 12.47 33.96 8.19
CA ASN A 401 13.58 33.24 8.81
C ASN A 401 14.01 32.05 7.97
N GLY A 402 15.31 31.91 7.68
CA GLY A 402 15.87 30.76 6.98
C GLY A 402 15.79 29.46 7.80
N TRP A 403 15.59 28.30 7.17
CA TRP A 403 15.67 26.98 7.85
C TRP A 403 16.98 26.79 8.64
N GLY A 404 18.09 27.34 8.11
CA GLY A 404 19.39 27.34 8.78
C GLY A 404 19.40 28.20 10.05
N ASP A 405 18.74 29.36 10.03
CA ASP A 405 18.66 30.26 11.18
C ASP A 405 17.81 29.65 12.28
N ILE A 406 16.67 29.06 11.95
CA ILE A 406 15.83 28.30 12.91
C ILE A 406 16.66 27.21 13.58
N THR A 407 17.37 26.40 12.78
CA THR A 407 18.22 25.34 13.32
C THR A 407 19.29 25.87 14.27
N GLN A 408 19.91 27.02 13.96
CA GLN A 408 20.92 27.61 14.83
C GLN A 408 20.32 28.24 16.08
N ALA A 409 19.17 28.88 15.98
CA ALA A 409 18.46 29.46 17.11
C ALA A 409 18.12 28.39 18.16
N TYR A 410 17.57 27.25 17.74
CA TYR A 410 17.29 26.13 18.64
C TYR A 410 18.54 25.52 19.29
N ARG A 411 19.70 25.53 18.62
CA ARG A 411 20.97 25.08 19.22
C ARG A 411 21.56 26.07 20.23
N LEU A 412 21.29 27.35 20.05
CA LEU A 412 21.78 28.43 20.92
C LEU A 412 20.83 28.72 22.08
N ALA A 413 19.57 28.29 21.97
CA ALA A 413 18.58 28.43 23.02
C ALA A 413 19.03 27.74 24.32
N GLY A 414 18.72 28.37 25.44
CA GLY A 414 19.11 27.93 26.78
C GLY A 414 18.34 28.68 27.86
N ASP A 415 18.79 28.61 29.11
CA ASP A 415 18.06 29.10 30.29
C ASP A 415 17.71 30.61 30.29
N GLY A 416 18.23 31.40 29.36
CA GLY A 416 18.01 32.84 29.27
C GLY A 416 17.39 33.35 27.96
N TYR A 417 17.32 32.53 26.91
CA TYR A 417 16.80 32.93 25.59
C TYR A 417 16.09 31.77 24.92
N SER A 418 14.85 31.99 24.51
CA SER A 418 14.12 31.06 23.67
C SER A 418 14.63 31.13 22.21
N PRO A 419 14.35 30.10 21.39
CA PRO A 419 14.64 30.17 19.96
C PRO A 419 13.97 31.39 19.28
N GLU A 420 12.77 31.77 19.73
CA GLU A 420 12.01 32.92 19.23
C GLU A 420 12.73 34.24 19.52
N ASP A 421 13.27 34.42 20.74
CA ASP A 421 14.06 35.59 21.11
C ASP A 421 15.30 35.75 20.22
N ILE A 422 15.98 34.63 19.94
CA ILE A 422 17.18 34.60 19.11
C ILE A 422 16.84 34.92 17.64
N LEU A 423 15.71 34.43 17.14
CA LEU A 423 15.25 34.73 15.78
C LEU A 423 14.80 36.18 15.63
N ALA A 424 14.16 36.76 16.64
CA ALA A 424 13.78 38.18 16.64
C ALA A 424 14.99 39.12 16.58
N ILE A 425 16.10 38.76 17.24
CA ILE A 425 17.38 39.49 17.17
C ILE A 425 18.15 39.14 15.88
N GLY A 426 17.97 37.93 15.37
CA GLY A 426 18.76 37.35 14.30
C GLY A 426 20.01 36.63 14.84
N VAL A 427 20.20 35.38 14.40
CA VAL A 427 21.25 34.47 14.89
C VAL A 427 22.66 35.07 14.85
N HIS A 428 22.99 35.80 13.77
CA HIS A 428 24.30 36.44 13.62
C HIS A 428 24.52 37.56 14.66
N GLU A 429 23.50 38.37 14.87
CA GLU A 429 23.54 39.49 15.80
C GLU A 429 23.58 38.99 17.25
N PHE A 430 22.75 37.99 17.59
CA PHE A 430 22.78 37.34 18.90
C PHE A 430 24.18 36.81 19.27
N ARG A 431 24.82 36.06 18.35
CA ARG A 431 26.19 35.58 18.56
C ARG A 431 27.22 36.70 18.71
N THR A 432 26.97 37.85 18.10
CA THR A 432 27.87 39.00 18.23
C THR A 432 27.72 39.62 19.62
N GLN A 433 26.49 39.78 20.10
CA GLN A 433 26.22 40.26 21.45
C GLN A 433 26.80 39.33 22.52
N GLU A 434 26.64 38.01 22.37
CA GLU A 434 27.20 37.02 23.30
C GLU A 434 28.74 37.13 23.38
N ARG A 435 29.43 37.25 22.24
CA ARG A 435 30.89 37.44 22.19
C ARG A 435 31.33 38.74 22.85
N GLU A 436 30.56 39.81 22.71
CA GLU A 436 30.85 41.10 23.34
C GLU A 436 30.67 41.04 24.86
N GLN A 437 29.61 40.37 25.33
CA GLN A 437 29.38 40.13 26.76
C GLN A 437 30.50 39.27 27.36
N ASP A 438 30.87 38.16 26.71
CA ASP A 438 32.00 37.31 27.12
C ASP A 438 33.33 38.07 27.14
N ARG A 439 33.55 38.96 26.16
CA ARG A 439 34.74 39.80 26.12
C ARG A 439 34.77 40.78 27.28
N ALA A 440 33.65 41.44 27.58
CA ALA A 440 33.54 42.36 28.71
C ALA A 440 33.73 41.64 30.07
N ALA A 441 33.19 40.42 30.20
CA ALA A 441 33.37 39.59 31.40
C ALA A 441 34.85 39.18 31.59
N ARG A 442 35.51 38.71 30.53
CA ARG A 442 36.95 38.37 30.55
C ARG A 442 37.83 39.58 30.87
N GLU A 443 37.50 40.75 30.33
CA GLU A 443 38.23 41.98 30.60
C GLU A 443 38.09 42.40 32.08
N THR A 444 36.88 42.28 32.63
CA THR A 444 36.62 42.52 34.07
C THR A 444 37.44 41.57 34.95
N GLU A 445 37.48 40.28 34.62
CA GLU A 445 38.26 39.30 35.38
C GLU A 445 39.77 39.54 35.27
N LEU A 446 40.28 39.85 34.07
CA LEU A 446 41.68 40.21 33.86
C LEU A 446 42.08 41.46 34.66
N ASN A 447 41.19 42.46 34.69
CA ASN A 447 41.37 43.67 35.47
C ASN A 447 41.40 43.36 36.97
N ALA A 448 40.49 42.53 37.49
CA ALA A 448 40.52 42.10 38.89
C ALA A 448 41.83 41.38 39.25
N ARG A 449 42.27 40.42 38.43
CA ARG A 449 43.53 39.68 38.64
C ARG A 449 44.77 40.58 38.56
N ALA A 450 44.75 41.59 37.69
CA ALA A 450 45.83 42.56 37.60
C ALA A 450 45.89 43.47 38.84
N ALA A 451 44.73 43.89 39.35
CA ALA A 451 44.62 44.64 40.60
C ALA A 451 45.20 43.85 41.78
N GLU A 452 44.78 42.59 41.96
CA GLU A 452 45.27 41.70 43.02
C GLU A 452 46.79 41.50 42.95
N ARG A 453 47.31 41.27 41.74
CA ARG A 453 48.74 41.02 41.53
C ARG A 453 49.59 42.23 41.90
N LEU A 454 49.18 43.42 41.46
CA LEU A 454 49.91 44.65 41.76
C LEU A 454 49.75 45.05 43.23
N ALA A 455 48.57 44.87 43.81
CA ALA A 455 48.32 45.06 45.23
C ALA A 455 49.25 44.19 46.09
N GLY A 456 49.34 42.89 45.77
CA GLY A 456 50.25 41.97 46.46
C GLY A 456 51.74 42.27 46.21
N GLN A 457 52.11 42.76 45.03
CA GLN A 457 53.51 43.09 44.69
C GLN A 457 54.02 44.33 45.44
N PHE A 458 53.16 45.33 45.65
CA PHE A 458 53.53 46.63 46.24
C PHE A 458 52.95 46.87 47.64
N GLU A 459 52.34 45.84 48.26
CA GLU A 459 51.77 45.88 49.61
C GLU A 459 50.71 46.99 49.81
N VAL A 460 49.88 47.23 48.80
CA VAL A 460 48.76 48.18 48.86
C VAL A 460 47.41 47.47 48.86
N GLU A 461 46.35 48.14 49.30
CA GLU A 461 44.99 47.60 49.23
C GLU A 461 44.53 47.47 47.77
N ILE A 462 43.77 46.41 47.45
CA ILE A 462 43.25 46.17 46.09
C ILE A 462 42.46 47.39 45.59
N ALA A 463 41.68 48.02 46.49
CA ALA A 463 40.89 49.21 46.19
C ALA A 463 41.74 50.40 45.72
N GLU A 464 42.98 50.54 46.21
CA GLU A 464 43.89 51.60 45.82
C GLU A 464 44.40 51.39 44.38
N GLY A 465 44.79 50.15 44.04
CA GLY A 465 45.18 49.79 42.67
C GLY A 465 44.04 49.95 41.67
N THR A 466 42.81 49.58 42.05
CA THR A 466 41.60 49.77 41.23
C THR A 466 41.21 51.24 41.08
N ALA A 467 41.38 52.06 42.12
CA ALA A 467 41.12 53.50 42.06
C ALA A 467 42.09 54.21 41.10
N LEU A 468 43.39 53.85 41.15
CA LEU A 468 44.38 54.36 40.20
C LEU A 468 44.03 53.93 38.76
N PHE A 469 43.66 52.67 38.56
CA PHE A 469 43.26 52.15 37.25
C PHE A 469 42.05 52.90 36.66
N ASN A 470 41.02 53.18 37.46
CA ASN A 470 39.81 53.87 37.02
C ASN A 470 39.93 55.40 36.97
N GLY A 471 40.89 55.98 37.69
CA GLY A 471 41.13 57.43 37.74
C GLY A 471 42.36 57.83 36.94
N ASP A 472 43.46 58.10 37.65
CA ASP A 472 44.68 58.72 37.11
C ASP A 472 45.33 57.93 35.97
N CYS A 473 45.15 56.61 35.94
CA CYS A 473 45.75 55.74 34.93
C CYS A 473 44.82 55.31 33.79
N VAL A 474 43.56 55.80 33.75
CA VAL A 474 42.63 55.66 32.61
C VAL A 474 42.67 54.27 31.95
N GLN A 475 42.38 53.23 32.73
CA GLN A 475 42.35 51.83 32.31
C GLN A 475 43.72 51.26 31.85
N SER A 476 44.85 51.78 32.36
CA SER A 476 46.21 51.28 32.04
C SER A 476 46.94 50.67 33.24
N TRP A 477 47.03 49.34 33.29
CA TRP A 477 47.80 48.61 34.32
C TRP A 477 49.30 48.90 34.29
N GLY A 478 49.85 49.29 33.13
CA GLY A 478 51.24 49.74 33.02
C GLY A 478 51.48 51.03 33.81
N CYS A 479 50.57 52.00 33.69
CA CYS A 479 50.61 53.24 34.47
C CYS A 479 50.45 52.99 35.97
N VAL A 480 49.55 52.09 36.37
CA VAL A 480 49.33 51.75 37.79
C VAL A 480 50.62 51.18 38.39
N ARG A 481 51.25 50.23 37.70
CA ARG A 481 52.53 49.65 38.12
C ARG A 481 53.62 50.71 38.25
N ASP A 482 53.78 51.59 37.26
CA ASP A 482 54.84 52.60 37.26
C ASP A 482 54.60 53.65 38.37
N THR A 483 53.34 53.98 38.66
CA THR A 483 52.95 54.86 39.77
C THR A 483 53.28 54.23 41.12
N LEU A 484 52.87 52.99 41.37
CA LEU A 484 53.18 52.25 42.60
C LEU A 484 54.69 52.01 42.77
N GLN A 485 55.41 51.76 41.67
CA GLN A 485 56.86 51.62 41.66
C GLN A 485 57.57 52.94 42.03
N ASN A 486 57.11 54.08 41.51
CA ASN A 486 57.66 55.38 41.86
C ASN A 486 57.37 55.77 43.33
N GLN A 487 56.22 55.38 43.87
CA GLN A 487 55.88 55.58 45.28
C GLN A 487 56.77 54.73 46.20
N SER A 488 56.97 53.44 45.88
CA SER A 488 57.85 52.53 46.64
C SER A 488 59.34 52.88 46.52
N GLN A 489 59.82 53.30 45.36
CA GLN A 489 61.24 53.64 45.12
C GLN A 489 61.62 55.08 45.50
N GLY A 490 60.64 55.98 45.64
CA GLY A 490 60.86 57.42 45.81
C GLY A 490 61.53 57.85 47.11
N SER A 491 61.49 57.03 48.17
CA SER A 491 61.90 57.44 49.53
C SER A 491 63.32 57.02 49.92
N SER A 492 63.77 55.82 49.53
CA SER A 492 65.01 55.22 50.05
C SER A 492 66.26 55.57 49.22
N ASP A 493 66.21 55.36 47.91
CA ASP A 493 67.43 55.38 47.06
C ASP A 493 67.92 56.81 46.75
N ARG A 494 66.98 57.76 46.58
CA ARG A 494 67.30 59.18 46.37
C ARG A 494 67.99 59.81 47.60
N THR A 495 67.64 59.32 48.78
CA THR A 495 68.18 59.72 50.08
C THR A 495 69.60 59.18 50.27
N GLN A 496 69.83 57.90 49.95
CA GLN A 496 71.15 57.27 50.04
C GLN A 496 72.17 57.88 49.06
N ARG A 497 71.79 58.17 47.82
CA ARG A 497 72.70 58.80 46.83
C ARG A 497 73.11 60.21 47.23
N SER A 498 72.16 61.00 47.74
CA SER A 498 72.43 62.36 48.22
C SER A 498 73.32 62.34 49.46
N ALA A 499 73.12 61.38 50.37
CA ALA A 499 74.01 61.16 51.51
C ALA A 499 75.42 60.77 51.06
N ALA A 500 75.55 59.83 50.12
CA ALA A 500 76.83 59.33 49.63
C ALA A 500 77.66 60.43 48.93
N GLN A 501 77.02 61.30 48.15
CA GLN A 501 77.70 62.44 47.52
C GLN A 501 78.25 63.43 48.54
N ILE A 502 77.49 63.73 49.60
CA ILE A 502 77.93 64.66 50.65
C ILE A 502 79.02 64.01 51.52
N ALA A 503 78.86 62.72 51.83
CA ALA A 503 79.85 61.91 52.55
C ALA A 503 81.21 61.94 51.83
N ALA A 504 81.22 61.65 50.52
CA ALA A 504 82.42 61.72 49.70
C ALA A 504 82.99 63.14 49.57
N GLN A 505 82.13 64.16 49.46
CA GLN A 505 82.56 65.55 49.27
C GLN A 505 83.24 66.15 50.51
N TYR A 506 82.80 65.76 51.72
CA TYR A 506 83.28 66.34 52.97
C TYR A 506 84.09 65.37 53.84
N GLY A 507 84.30 64.13 53.40
CA GLY A 507 85.14 63.14 54.08
C GLY A 507 84.49 62.47 55.29
N TYR A 508 83.16 62.37 55.31
CA TYR A 508 82.39 61.73 56.39
C TYR A 508 81.83 60.38 55.94
N SER A 509 81.44 59.54 56.90
CA SER A 509 80.75 58.30 56.60
C SER A 509 79.30 58.53 56.16
N LEU A 510 78.75 57.57 55.42
CA LEU A 510 77.36 57.61 54.97
C LEU A 510 76.37 57.74 56.14
N ASP A 511 76.64 57.02 57.24
CA ASP A 511 75.79 57.00 58.44
C ASP A 511 75.80 58.33 59.18
N GLU A 512 76.93 59.04 59.22
CA GLU A 512 77.01 60.38 59.82
C GLU A 512 76.18 61.40 59.05
N VAL A 513 76.25 61.35 57.71
CA VAL A 513 75.47 62.24 56.86
C VAL A 513 73.98 61.93 56.94
N LEU A 514 73.61 60.64 57.00
CA LEU A 514 72.22 60.21 57.19
C LEU A 514 71.70 60.55 58.60
N GLY A 515 72.54 60.47 59.63
CA GLY A 515 72.21 60.88 60.99
C GLY A 515 71.88 62.37 61.09
N VAL A 516 72.64 63.23 60.42
CA VAL A 516 72.33 64.67 60.35
C VAL A 516 71.09 64.93 59.50
N PHE A 517 70.90 64.19 58.40
CA PHE A 517 69.72 64.30 57.54
C PHE A 517 68.43 63.95 58.30
N ASN A 518 68.40 62.83 59.01
CA ASN A 518 67.22 62.36 59.74
C ASN A 518 67.02 63.06 61.09
N GLY A 519 68.09 63.53 61.73
CA GLY A 519 68.04 64.23 63.01
C GLY A 519 68.01 65.74 62.84
N THR A 520 69.19 66.36 62.89
CA THR A 520 69.39 67.83 62.99
C THR A 520 68.73 68.61 61.86
N CYS A 521 68.64 68.02 60.67
CA CYS A 521 68.13 68.67 59.47
C CYS A 521 66.75 68.19 59.02
N ALA A 522 66.09 67.29 59.77
CA ALA A 522 64.70 66.86 59.57
C ALA A 522 64.30 66.60 58.09
N GLY A 523 65.15 65.92 57.33
CA GLY A 523 64.90 65.56 55.93
C GLY A 523 65.33 66.61 54.89
N SER A 524 66.04 67.67 55.26
CA SER A 524 66.46 68.74 54.35
C SER A 524 67.92 68.64 53.88
N TRP A 525 68.15 68.33 52.60
CA TRP A 525 69.49 68.25 52.01
C TRP A 525 70.23 69.58 51.94
N SER A 526 69.54 70.72 51.91
CA SER A 526 70.18 72.05 51.93
C SER A 526 70.77 72.37 53.31
N CYS A 527 70.07 71.96 54.38
CA CYS A 527 70.56 72.03 55.75
C CYS A 527 71.80 71.15 55.92
N VAL A 528 71.74 69.89 55.48
CA VAL A 528 72.86 68.93 55.61
C VAL A 528 74.13 69.45 54.93
N ARG A 529 74.03 69.96 53.68
CA ARG A 529 75.20 70.54 52.98
C ARG A 529 75.78 71.75 53.71
N THR A 530 74.93 72.58 54.32
CA THR A 530 75.37 73.76 55.07
C THR A 530 76.07 73.36 56.37
N HIS A 531 75.53 72.35 57.07
CA HIS A 531 76.11 71.79 58.27
C HIS A 531 77.55 71.27 58.03
N PHE A 532 77.73 70.38 57.05
CA PHE A 532 79.05 69.81 56.75
C PHE A 532 80.03 70.82 56.14
N ARG A 533 79.56 71.80 55.36
CA ARG A 533 80.38 72.91 54.84
C ARG A 533 80.92 73.83 55.95
N ASN A 534 80.15 74.05 57.01
CA ASN A 534 80.59 74.86 58.14
C ASN A 534 81.62 74.12 59.00
N LEU A 535 81.42 72.82 59.22
CA LEU A 535 82.37 71.95 59.93
C LEU A 535 83.73 71.87 59.21
N SER A 536 83.72 71.72 57.88
CA SER A 536 84.97 71.69 57.10
C SER A 536 85.72 73.03 57.12
N ARG A 537 85.03 74.16 57.40
CA ARG A 537 85.66 75.49 57.55
C ARG A 537 86.24 75.73 58.94
N SER A 538 85.76 75.03 59.98
CA SER A 538 86.25 75.16 61.36
C SER A 538 87.48 74.30 61.70
N GLY A 539 87.85 73.32 60.86
CA GLY A 539 88.97 72.40 61.10
C GLY A 539 90.29 72.71 60.37
N GLY A 540 90.37 73.82 59.63
CA GLY A 540 91.48 74.12 58.71
C GLY A 540 92.47 75.21 59.17
N GLY A 541 92.70 75.38 60.46
CA GLY A 541 93.63 76.39 61.00
C GLY A 541 94.53 75.85 62.11
N GLY A 542 95.74 75.40 61.77
CA GLY A 542 96.83 75.20 62.73
C GLY A 542 97.78 74.04 62.44
N ASN A 543 98.81 74.25 61.59
CA ASN A 543 100.22 74.14 61.99
C ASN A 543 101.18 74.39 60.81
N ASN A 544 102.06 75.38 61.02
CA ASN A 544 103.30 75.62 60.29
C ASN A 544 104.41 74.84 61.02
N HIS A 545 105.13 73.95 60.34
CA HIS A 545 106.59 73.74 60.38
C HIS A 545 106.97 72.80 59.24
#